data_AF-A0A843HZ94-F1
#
_entry.id   AF-A0A843HZ94-F1
#
_cell.length_a   1.000
_cell.length_b   1.000
_cell.length_c   1.000
_cell.angle_alpha   90.00
_cell.angle_beta   90.00
_cell.angle_gamma   90.00
#
_symmetry.space_group_name_H-M   'P 1'
#
loop_
_entity.id
_entity.type
_entity.pdbx_description
1 polymer ?
#
loop_
_entity_poly.entity_id
_entity_poly.type
_entity_poly.pdbx_seq_one_letter_code
_entity_poly.pdbx_strand_id
1 'polypeptide(L)'
;MNDFHSSLAPTVELGSHWPPAGIEALNPFAIPLLNTILLLSSGATVTYAHHALIQGNRNARILGTVMTLIFAIIFTALQGVEYMDAGFTIADGAYGSCFFFATGFHGFHVIIGTIFIAVAFY
;
A
#
# COMPACT_ATOMS: atom_id res chain seq x y z
N MET A 1 16.62 -10.84 -2.80
CA MET A 1 15.73 -11.28 -3.90
C MET A 1 15.42 -10.05 -4.72
N ASN A 2 15.80 -10.03 -6.01
CA ASN A 2 15.52 -8.90 -6.89
C ASN A 2 14.30 -9.25 -7.74
N ASP A 3 13.20 -8.52 -7.58
CA ASP A 3 12.00 -8.64 -8.42
C ASP A 3 12.35 -8.56 -9.91
N PHE A 4 13.12 -7.54 -10.29
CA PHE A 4 13.56 -7.36 -11.67
C PHE A 4 14.44 -8.50 -12.18
N HIS A 5 15.30 -9.08 -11.34
CA HIS A 5 16.14 -10.20 -11.75
C HIS A 5 15.28 -11.46 -11.99
N SER A 6 14.33 -11.73 -11.10
CA SER A 6 13.49 -12.93 -11.15
C SER A 6 12.41 -12.83 -12.25
N SER A 7 11.93 -11.62 -12.55
CA SER A 7 10.92 -11.37 -13.58
C SER A 7 11.49 -11.23 -15.00
N LEU A 8 12.67 -10.64 -15.17
CA LEU A 8 13.30 -10.46 -16.49
C LEU A 8 14.03 -11.71 -16.99
N ALA A 9 14.46 -12.59 -16.08
CA ALA A 9 15.10 -13.87 -16.40
C ALA A 9 14.50 -14.99 -15.53
N PRO A 10 13.23 -15.37 -15.76
CA PRO A 10 12.59 -16.43 -14.98
C PRO A 10 13.36 -17.74 -15.17
N THR A 11 13.67 -18.41 -14.06
CA THR A 11 14.36 -19.70 -14.11
C THR A 11 13.46 -20.76 -14.77
N VAL A 12 14.08 -21.79 -15.35
CA VAL A 12 13.35 -22.89 -16.02
C VAL A 12 12.36 -23.57 -15.07
N GLU A 13 12.71 -23.62 -13.77
CA GLU A 13 11.86 -24.13 -12.67
C GLU A 13 10.55 -23.33 -12.48
N LEU A 14 10.51 -22.05 -12.90
CA LEU A 14 9.31 -21.20 -12.83
C LEU A 14 8.46 -21.26 -14.13
N GLY A 15 8.87 -22.08 -15.10
CA GLY A 15 8.17 -22.24 -16.39
C GLY A 15 8.55 -21.22 -17.47
N SER A 16 9.63 -20.45 -17.28
CA SER A 16 10.15 -19.45 -18.25
C SER A 16 9.16 -18.34 -18.64
N HIS A 17 8.12 -18.10 -17.83
CA HIS A 17 7.19 -16.97 -17.98
C HIS A 17 6.88 -16.35 -16.61
N TRP A 18 6.43 -15.10 -16.62
CA TRP A 18 6.08 -14.34 -15.41
C TRP A 18 4.68 -13.73 -15.58
N PRO A 19 3.74 -13.93 -14.63
CA PRO A 19 3.86 -14.71 -13.38
C PRO A 19 4.09 -16.22 -13.64
N PRO A 20 4.68 -16.95 -12.69
CA PRO A 20 4.93 -18.39 -12.80
C PRO A 20 3.63 -19.20 -13.02
N ALA A 21 3.72 -20.34 -13.71
CA ALA A 21 2.58 -21.21 -13.94
C ALA A 21 1.91 -21.63 -12.62
N GLY A 22 0.59 -21.44 -12.53
CA GLY A 22 -0.20 -21.79 -11.34
C GLY A 22 -0.42 -20.64 -10.35
N ILE A 23 0.20 -19.46 -10.57
CA ILE A 23 -0.07 -18.26 -9.78
C ILE A 23 -1.00 -17.34 -10.57
N GLU A 24 -2.21 -17.12 -10.04
CA GLU A 24 -3.11 -16.08 -10.53
C GLU A 24 -2.74 -14.74 -9.88
N ALA A 25 -2.16 -13.85 -10.69
CA ALA A 25 -1.83 -12.50 -10.25
C ALA A 25 -3.11 -11.70 -9.93
N LEU A 26 -3.03 -10.88 -8.89
CA LEU A 26 -4.11 -9.97 -8.52
C LEU A 26 -4.42 -8.98 -9.64
N ASN A 27 -5.71 -8.66 -9.82
CA ASN A 27 -6.12 -7.67 -10.81
C ASN A 27 -5.70 -6.26 -10.37
N PRO A 28 -4.80 -5.58 -11.12
CA PRO A 28 -4.28 -4.26 -10.73
C PRO A 28 -5.35 -3.15 -10.73
N PHE A 29 -6.46 -3.33 -11.45
CA PHE A 29 -7.52 -2.34 -11.56
C PHE A 29 -8.61 -2.47 -10.47
N ALA A 30 -8.50 -3.47 -9.60
CA ALA A 30 -9.42 -3.71 -8.50
C ALA A 30 -8.96 -2.99 -7.22
N ILE A 31 -8.69 -3.75 -6.16
CA ILE A 31 -8.25 -3.23 -4.85
C ILE A 31 -6.93 -2.44 -4.94
N PRO A 32 -5.90 -2.84 -5.72
CA PRO A 32 -4.66 -2.08 -5.82
C PRO A 32 -4.86 -0.64 -6.33
N LEU A 33 -5.74 -0.45 -7.32
CA LEU A 33 -6.05 0.87 -7.87
C LEU A 33 -6.76 1.75 -6.83
N LEU A 34 -7.71 1.18 -6.10
CA LEU A 34 -8.41 1.89 -5.02
C LEU A 34 -7.43 2.33 -3.92
N ASN A 35 -6.52 1.45 -3.52
CA ASN A 35 -5.46 1.76 -2.54
C ASN A 35 -4.57 2.91 -3.03
N THR A 36 -4.26 2.96 -4.32
CA THR A 36 -3.50 4.07 -4.92
C THR A 36 -4.26 5.39 -4.83
N ILE A 37 -5.55 5.39 -5.15
CA ILE A 37 -6.41 6.59 -5.07
C ILE A 37 -6.53 7.09 -3.62
N LEU A 38 -6.70 6.18 -2.66
CA LEU A 38 -6.75 6.52 -1.23
C LEU A 38 -5.44 7.15 -0.76
N LEU A 39 -4.31 6.59 -1.16
CA LEU A 39 -2.99 7.10 -0.78
C LEU A 39 -2.74 8.49 -1.36
N LEU A 40 -3.04 8.70 -2.65
CA LEU A 40 -2.94 10.04 -3.28
C LEU A 40 -3.90 11.05 -2.64
N SER A 41 -5.12 10.65 -2.33
CA SER A 41 -6.11 11.50 -1.66
C SER A 41 -5.66 11.90 -0.25
N SER A 42 -5.05 10.97 0.49
CA SER A 42 -4.48 11.25 1.82
C SER A 42 -3.31 12.25 1.78
N GLY A 43 -2.51 12.20 0.71
CA GLY A 43 -1.46 13.19 0.42
C GLY A 43 -2.02 14.59 0.14
N ALA A 44 -3.14 14.67 -0.58
CA ALA A 44 -3.82 15.94 -0.82
C ALA A 44 -4.42 16.52 0.49
N THR A 45 -5.07 15.69 1.31
CA THR A 45 -5.69 16.15 2.56
C THR A 45 -4.66 16.57 3.62
N VAL A 46 -3.50 15.91 3.70
CA VAL A 46 -2.44 16.32 4.63
C VAL A 46 -1.78 17.62 4.18
N THR A 47 -1.62 17.84 2.87
CA THR A 47 -1.12 19.11 2.32
C THR A 47 -2.10 20.25 2.60
N TYR A 48 -3.40 19.99 2.48
CA TYR A 48 -4.43 20.93 2.88
C TYR A 48 -4.37 21.26 4.37
N ALA A 49 -4.21 20.25 5.24
CA ALA A 49 -4.06 20.44 6.68
C ALA A 49 -2.83 21.29 7.03
N HIS A 50 -1.71 21.06 6.32
CA HIS A 50 -0.48 21.85 6.47
C HIS A 50 -0.67 23.31 6.07
N HIS A 51 -1.34 23.56 4.93
CA HIS A 51 -1.61 24.94 4.51
C HIS A 51 -2.57 25.65 5.47
N ALA A 52 -3.60 24.96 5.96
CA ALA A 52 -4.52 25.48 6.96
C ALA A 52 -3.82 25.82 8.29
N LEU A 53 -2.80 25.04 8.69
CA LEU A 53 -1.98 25.34 9.86
C LEU A 53 -1.22 26.65 9.70
N ILE A 54 -0.59 26.88 8.55
CA ILE A 54 0.17 28.11 8.25
C ILE A 54 -0.77 29.33 8.24
N GLN A 55 -2.00 29.17 7.75
CA GLN A 55 -3.02 30.23 7.78
C GLN A 55 -3.66 30.45 9.16
N GLY A 56 -3.31 29.65 10.17
CA GLY A 56 -3.90 29.73 11.52
C GLY A 56 -5.34 29.17 11.61
N ASN A 57 -5.85 28.49 10.58
CA ASN A 57 -7.19 27.92 10.58
C ASN A 57 -7.21 26.53 11.26
N ARG A 58 -7.45 26.53 12.58
CA ARG A 58 -7.46 25.31 13.40
C ARG A 58 -8.50 24.28 12.96
N ASN A 59 -9.70 24.72 12.56
CA ASN A 59 -10.78 23.82 12.18
C ASN A 59 -10.44 23.07 10.88
N ALA A 60 -9.91 23.78 9.88
CA ALA A 60 -9.49 23.18 8.61
C ALA A 60 -8.29 22.24 8.79
N ARG A 61 -7.33 22.56 9.67
CA ARG A 61 -6.22 21.66 10.02
C ARG A 61 -6.73 20.35 10.61
N ILE A 62 -7.61 20.43 11.60
CA ILE A 62 -8.21 19.26 12.27
C ILE A 62 -8.95 18.40 11.24
N LEU A 63 -9.79 19.02 10.42
CA LEU A 63 -10.55 18.30 9.39
C LEU A 63 -9.63 17.58 8.39
N GLY A 64 -8.63 18.27 7.84
CA GLY A 64 -7.70 17.68 6.89
C GLY A 64 -6.89 16.52 7.47
N THR A 65 -6.42 16.67 8.72
CA THR A 65 -5.65 15.63 9.41
C THR A 65 -6.51 14.40 9.71
N VAL A 66 -7.76 14.59 10.15
CA VAL A 66 -8.70 13.48 10.41
C VAL A 66 -9.04 12.74 9.11
N MET A 67 -9.26 13.45 8.01
CA MET A 67 -9.52 12.82 6.70
C MET A 67 -8.32 11.99 6.23
N THR A 68 -7.08 12.49 6.41
CA THR A 68 -5.87 11.72 6.11
C THR A 68 -5.81 10.42 6.93
N LEU A 69 -6.11 10.46 8.23
CA LEU A 69 -6.13 9.28 9.09
C LEU A 69 -7.18 8.26 8.65
N ILE A 70 -8.38 8.72 8.29
CA ILE A 70 -9.45 7.84 7.79
C ILE A 70 -9.00 7.12 6.51
N PHE A 71 -8.42 7.84 5.55
CA PHE A 71 -7.92 7.22 4.31
C PHE A 71 -6.80 6.20 4.57
N ALA A 72 -5.88 6.50 5.49
CA ALA A 72 -4.79 5.58 5.84
C ALA A 72 -5.28 4.29 6.53
N ILE A 73 -6.30 4.39 7.39
CA ILE A 73 -6.94 3.22 8.02
C ILE A 73 -7.65 2.36 6.97
N ILE A 74 -8.41 2.98 6.07
CA ILE A 74 -9.10 2.27 4.99
C ILE A 74 -8.09 1.56 4.07
N PHE A 75 -7.00 2.23 3.70
CA PHE A 75 -5.91 1.63 2.93
C PHE A 75 -5.35 0.37 3.62
N THR A 76 -5.06 0.46 4.92
CA THR A 76 -4.50 -0.68 5.68
C THR A 76 -5.49 -1.84 5.76
N ALA A 77 -6.79 -1.56 5.94
CA ALA A 77 -7.83 -2.58 5.96
C ALA A 77 -7.97 -3.28 4.60
N LEU A 78 -7.98 -2.51 3.50
CA LEU A 78 -8.07 -3.05 2.14
C LEU A 78 -6.82 -3.87 1.77
N GLN A 79 -5.63 -3.45 2.19
CA GLN A 79 -4.40 -4.24 2.02
C GLN A 79 -4.49 -5.59 2.75
N GLY A 80 -5.12 -5.62 3.93
CA GLY A 80 -5.40 -6.86 4.67
C GLY A 80 -6.37 -7.79 3.94
N VAL A 81 -7.45 -7.24 3.36
CA VAL A 81 -8.41 -8.02 2.55
C VAL A 81 -7.72 -8.58 1.30
N GLU A 82 -6.90 -7.79 0.62
CA GLU A 82 -6.13 -8.24 -0.54
C GLU A 82 -5.22 -9.43 -0.21
N TYR A 83 -4.61 -9.45 0.98
CA TYR A 83 -3.78 -10.57 1.42
C TYR A 83 -4.58 -11.82 1.77
N MET A 84 -5.82 -11.68 2.22
CA MET A 84 -6.70 -12.82 2.51
C MET A 84 -7.28 -13.45 1.24
N ASP A 85 -7.57 -12.62 0.23
CA ASP A 85 -8.15 -13.05 -1.04
C ASP A 85 -7.08 -13.48 -2.07
N ALA A 86 -5.80 -13.24 -1.79
CA ALA A 86 -4.70 -13.66 -2.65
C ALA A 86 -4.65 -15.20 -2.77
N GLY A 87 -4.71 -15.72 -4.00
CA GLY A 87 -4.58 -17.15 -4.30
C GLY A 87 -3.15 -17.70 -4.17
N PHE A 88 -2.21 -16.92 -3.63
CA PHE A 88 -0.81 -17.28 -3.43
C PHE A 88 -0.32 -16.73 -2.08
N THR A 89 0.76 -17.31 -1.59
CA THR A 89 1.36 -17.10 -0.28
C THR A 89 2.83 -16.70 -0.43
N ILE A 90 3.46 -16.30 0.69
CA ILE A 90 4.89 -15.99 0.72
C ILE A 90 5.79 -17.19 0.35
N ALA A 91 5.26 -18.41 0.47
CA ALA A 91 5.98 -19.65 0.16
C ALA A 91 5.93 -20.01 -1.34
N ASP A 92 5.14 -19.31 -2.15
CA ASP A 92 4.95 -19.59 -3.59
C ASP A 92 6.09 -18.99 -4.44
N GLY A 93 7.30 -19.45 -4.14
CA GLY A 93 8.52 -19.18 -4.88
C GLY A 93 8.93 -17.71 -4.90
N ALA A 94 9.66 -17.32 -5.94
CA ALA A 94 10.20 -15.97 -6.10
C ALA A 94 9.09 -14.91 -6.24
N TYR A 95 7.95 -15.24 -6.85
CA TYR A 95 6.84 -14.30 -7.03
C TYR A 95 6.18 -13.95 -5.70
N GLY A 96 5.73 -14.95 -4.94
CA GLY A 96 5.06 -14.73 -3.66
C GLY A 96 5.98 -14.07 -2.63
N SER A 97 7.24 -14.56 -2.53
CA SER A 97 8.21 -13.99 -1.58
C SER A 97 8.51 -12.52 -1.84
N CYS A 98 8.76 -12.12 -3.10
CA CYS A 98 9.00 -10.72 -3.41
C CYS A 98 7.74 -9.86 -3.26
N PHE A 99 6.57 -10.34 -3.72
CA PHE A 99 5.32 -9.60 -3.62
C PHE A 99 4.98 -9.27 -2.15
N PHE A 100 4.93 -10.28 -1.28
CA PHE A 100 4.58 -10.09 0.14
C PHE A 100 5.65 -9.32 0.91
N PHE A 101 6.93 -9.46 0.56
CA PHE A 101 7.98 -8.68 1.20
C PHE A 101 7.88 -7.18 0.84
N ALA A 102 7.77 -6.86 -0.45
CA ALA A 102 7.70 -5.48 -0.92
C ALA A 102 6.43 -4.78 -0.42
N THR A 103 5.27 -5.40 -0.61
CA THR A 103 3.98 -4.82 -0.19
C THR A 103 3.84 -4.83 1.34
N GLY A 104 4.37 -5.85 2.03
CA GLY A 104 4.29 -5.95 3.49
C GLY A 104 5.16 -4.91 4.18
N PHE A 105 6.38 -4.68 3.66
CA PHE A 105 7.24 -3.60 4.16
C PHE A 105 6.61 -2.23 3.90
N HIS A 106 6.00 -2.01 2.74
CA HIS A 106 5.24 -0.79 2.46
C HIS A 106 4.08 -0.60 3.44
N GLY A 107 3.27 -1.64 3.69
CA GLY A 107 2.17 -1.60 4.66
C GLY A 107 2.66 -1.24 6.07
N PHE A 108 3.78 -1.81 6.50
CA PHE A 108 4.42 -1.44 7.76
C PHE A 108 4.82 0.05 7.82
N HIS A 109 5.37 0.61 6.74
CA HIS A 109 5.70 2.04 6.66
C HIS A 109 4.45 2.91 6.77
N VAL A 110 3.35 2.51 6.13
CA VAL A 110 2.07 3.24 6.19
C VAL A 110 1.50 3.25 7.61
N ILE A 111 1.58 2.13 8.35
CA ILE A 111 1.14 2.07 9.75
C ILE A 111 1.96 3.04 10.61
N ILE A 112 3.29 3.03 10.49
CA ILE A 112 4.16 3.96 11.21
C ILE A 112 3.80 5.41 10.87
N GLY A 113 3.63 5.73 9.57
CA GLY A 113 3.23 7.06 9.12
C GLY A 113 1.89 7.50 9.70
N THR A 114 0.93 6.59 9.78
CA THR A 114 -0.40 6.84 10.38
C THR A 114 -0.26 7.18 11.87
N ILE A 115 0.60 6.47 12.61
CA ILE A 115 0.89 6.77 14.02
C ILE A 115 1.54 8.15 14.15
N PHE A 116 2.51 8.50 13.30
CA PHE A 116 3.14 9.83 13.30
C PHE A 116 2.10 10.95 13.08
N ILE A 117 1.19 10.78 12.13
CA ILE A 117 0.13 11.77 11.85
C ILE A 117 -0.85 11.84 13.02
N ALA A 118 -1.20 10.71 13.64
CA ALA A 118 -2.05 10.67 14.82
C ALA A 118 -1.41 11.36 16.03
N VAL A 119 -0.09 11.23 16.21
CA VAL A 119 0.65 11.97 17.25
C VAL A 119 0.68 13.45 16.93
N ALA A 120 0.91 13.85 15.67
CA ALA A 120 0.88 15.26 15.25
C ALA A 120 -0.53 15.90 15.30
N PHE A 121 -1.58 15.09 15.39
CA PHE A 121 -2.93 15.56 15.59
C PHE A 121 -3.14 16.11 17.00
N TYR A 122 -2.59 15.44 18.02
CA TYR A 122 -2.60 15.88 19.42
C TYR A 122 -1.64 17.05 19.64
#